data_AF-A0A1E3PXC3-F1
#
_entry.id   AF-A0A1E3PXC3-F1
#
_cell.length_a   1.000
_cell.length_b   1.000
_cell.length_c   1.000
_cell.angle_alpha   90.00
_cell.angle_beta   90.00
_cell.angle_gamma   90.00
#
_symmetry.space_group_name_H-M   'P 1'
#
loop_
_entity.id
_entity.type
_entity.pdbx_description
1 polymer ?
#
loop_
_entity_poly.entity_id
_entity_poly.type
_entity_poly.pdbx_seq_one_letter_code
_entity_poly.pdbx_strand_id
1 'polypeptide(L)'
;MSGLKRLRNNRLSDKIIDSTGHQSITYPFTLKEEQILLNATDNEHEFTELYESLEKELQEANDRVFVQFRNTAQSHLESCEILIDQANKTLGMFDILASGFDSVKKQTSKFQDACDALSTEQLRLETLANDLEEHLKPFNMLEEITWRLNAPGTDFVKEEGFRRMLESLDQCIDYVEAHPNFNSVDLYQMRFRQCMTRALTLIRVYFVNSIREVTNDVQSRIAAKALNDATQSALFYTKFRVDAPLLQNLTSEIQNRCDGHEEYVSLLGDCYKAYMHARKKLIIPIVAKRVNDMRNSIADLLQLTRQGIAYMRTVCIDEYDLFYAIFTDGEEVLYDLLDGLCEALHDVLRNRIIHEKKAEVLYELCSLLQGLSSQDAEESEFEFSSVTCVS
;
A
#
# COMPACT_ATOMS: atom_id res chain seq x y z
N MET A 1 -55.75 45.16 -61.05
CA MET A 1 -56.15 46.39 -60.32
C MET A 1 -55.56 47.57 -61.08
N SER A 2 -56.29 48.08 -62.06
CA SER A 2 -57.16 49.27 -61.96
C SER A 2 -56.37 50.56 -61.74
N GLY A 3 -56.32 51.36 -62.80
CA GLY A 3 -55.68 52.68 -62.87
C GLY A 3 -55.45 53.05 -64.33
N LEU A 4 -56.48 52.93 -65.18
CA LEU A 4 -57.21 54.10 -65.71
C LEU A 4 -56.32 54.98 -66.61
N LYS A 5 -56.37 54.74 -67.92
CA LYS A 5 -57.16 55.55 -68.87
C LYS A 5 -56.82 57.05 -68.83
N ARG A 6 -56.06 57.49 -69.83
CA ARG A 6 -56.29 58.70 -70.67
C ARG A 6 -55.52 58.45 -71.97
N LEU A 7 -56.23 58.09 -73.05
CA LEU A 7 -56.64 59.01 -74.11
C LEU A 7 -55.43 59.81 -74.64
N ARG A 8 -54.86 59.38 -75.78
CA ARG A 8 -55.31 59.73 -77.14
C ARG A 8 -55.01 61.20 -77.43
N ASN A 9 -54.21 61.40 -78.47
CA ASN A 9 -53.83 62.66 -79.11
C ASN A 9 -52.85 63.55 -78.33
N ASN A 10 -51.59 63.46 -78.71
CA ASN A 10 -50.92 64.63 -79.29
C ASN A 10 -49.77 64.17 -80.19
N ARG A 11 -49.91 64.47 -81.48
CA ARG A 11 -48.78 64.74 -82.36
C ARG A 11 -47.84 65.71 -81.64
N LEU A 12 -46.54 65.45 -81.66
CA LEU A 12 -45.45 66.42 -81.80
C LEU A 12 -44.12 65.67 -81.73
N SER A 13 -43.54 65.41 -82.91
CA SER A 13 -42.10 65.43 -83.20
C SER A 13 -41.13 65.04 -82.07
N ASP A 14 -40.88 63.75 -81.89
CA ASP A 14 -39.67 63.29 -81.22
C ASP A 14 -38.58 63.05 -82.27
N LYS A 15 -37.61 63.96 -82.28
CA LYS A 15 -36.36 63.83 -83.03
C LYS A 15 -35.53 62.73 -82.38
N ILE A 16 -35.29 61.63 -83.08
CA ILE A 16 -34.22 60.69 -82.73
C ILE A 16 -32.91 61.36 -83.17
N ILE A 17 -32.15 61.85 -82.18
CA ILE A 17 -30.80 62.40 -82.39
C ILE A 17 -29.83 61.29 -82.00
N ASP A 18 -29.08 60.77 -82.97
CA ASP A 18 -28.00 59.81 -82.75
C ASP A 18 -26.67 60.56 -82.49
N SER A 19 -25.78 59.96 -81.69
CA SER A 19 -24.61 60.62 -81.06
C SER A 19 -23.44 60.98 -81.98
N THR A 20 -23.65 61.02 -83.30
CA THR A 20 -22.65 61.43 -84.31
C THR A 20 -23.10 62.63 -85.14
N GLY A 21 -24.24 63.27 -84.81
CA GLY A 21 -24.67 64.51 -85.46
C GLY A 21 -25.19 64.33 -86.89
N HIS A 22 -25.50 63.10 -87.30
CA HIS A 22 -26.22 62.81 -88.54
C HIS A 22 -27.64 62.37 -88.22
N GLN A 23 -28.63 63.13 -88.71
CA GLN A 23 -30.04 62.77 -88.59
C GLN A 23 -30.32 61.61 -89.54
N SER A 24 -30.70 60.46 -88.98
CA SER A 24 -31.17 59.29 -89.73
C SER A 24 -32.44 59.67 -90.51
N ILE A 25 -32.33 59.62 -91.84
CA ILE A 25 -33.43 59.93 -92.75
C ILE A 25 -34.51 58.85 -92.57
N THR A 26 -35.62 59.22 -91.94
CA THR A 26 -36.73 58.30 -91.66
C THR A 26 -38.01 58.82 -92.31
N TYR A 27 -38.76 57.90 -92.93
CA TYR A 27 -40.00 58.20 -93.62
C TYR A 27 -41.12 58.59 -92.63
N PRO A 28 -42.02 59.55 -92.97
CA PRO A 28 -42.08 60.32 -94.20
C PRO A 28 -41.11 61.51 -94.23
N PHE A 29 -40.50 61.73 -95.40
CA PHE A 29 -39.49 62.77 -95.66
C PHE A 29 -40.01 64.19 -95.38
N THR A 30 -39.13 65.07 -94.91
CA THR A 30 -39.47 66.49 -94.75
C THR A 30 -39.44 67.22 -96.09
N LEU A 31 -40.25 68.29 -96.25
CA LEU A 31 -40.35 69.09 -97.49
C LEU A 31 -39.01 69.60 -98.05
N LYS A 32 -37.97 69.70 -97.19
CA LYS A 32 -36.61 70.06 -97.60
C LYS A 32 -35.83 68.89 -98.21
N GLU A 33 -36.03 67.68 -97.69
CA GLU A 33 -35.41 66.45 -98.22
C GLU A 33 -36.03 66.05 -99.56
N GLU A 34 -37.34 66.29 -99.72
CA GLU A 34 -38.05 66.11 -101.00
C GLU A 34 -37.53 67.08 -102.08
N GLN A 35 -37.20 68.34 -101.71
CA GLN A 35 -36.59 69.32 -102.62
C GLN A 35 -35.14 69.01 -103.01
N ILE A 36 -34.36 68.35 -102.14
CA ILE A 36 -32.98 67.95 -102.45
C ILE A 36 -32.97 66.77 -103.43
N LEU A 37 -33.88 65.80 -103.26
CA LEU A 37 -34.06 64.68 -104.19
C LEU A 37 -34.53 65.14 -105.58
N LEU A 38 -35.36 66.20 -105.65
CA LEU A 38 -35.87 66.77 -106.90
C LEU A 38 -34.86 67.65 -107.65
N ASN A 39 -33.87 68.22 -106.98
CA ASN A 39 -32.84 69.07 -107.62
C ASN A 39 -31.57 68.30 -108.02
N ALA A 40 -31.41 67.06 -107.59
CA ALA A 40 -30.27 66.20 -107.95
C ALA A 40 -30.41 65.53 -109.34
N THR A 41 -31.37 65.95 -110.16
CA THR A 41 -31.70 65.30 -111.45
C THR A 41 -30.89 65.76 -112.66
N ASP A 42 -29.89 66.64 -112.49
CA ASP A 42 -29.08 67.14 -113.62
C ASP A 42 -27.71 66.44 -113.78
N ASN A 43 -27.31 65.54 -112.86
CA ASN A 43 -26.11 64.71 -113.00
C ASN A 43 -26.36 63.26 -112.53
N GLU A 44 -26.43 62.32 -113.48
CA GLU A 44 -26.66 60.89 -113.25
C GLU A 44 -25.62 60.24 -112.31
N HIS A 45 -24.38 60.76 -112.31
CA HIS A 45 -23.31 60.33 -111.40
C HIS A 45 -23.57 60.69 -109.93
N GLU A 46 -24.14 61.87 -109.67
CA GLU A 46 -24.38 62.37 -108.30
C GLU A 46 -25.56 61.62 -107.65
N PHE A 47 -26.56 61.25 -108.45
CA PHE A 47 -27.65 60.36 -108.01
C PHE A 47 -27.17 58.94 -107.70
N THR A 48 -26.25 58.40 -108.51
CA THR A 48 -25.70 57.06 -108.31
C THR A 48 -24.85 56.98 -107.05
N GLU A 49 -24.01 57.98 -106.78
CA GLU A 49 -23.25 58.09 -105.52
C GLU A 49 -24.17 58.21 -104.30
N LEU A 50 -25.27 58.98 -104.41
CA LEU A 50 -26.23 59.14 -103.33
C LEU A 50 -27.02 57.84 -103.06
N TYR A 51 -27.38 57.10 -104.12
CA TYR A 51 -28.05 55.81 -104.02
C TYR A 51 -27.13 54.74 -103.43
N GLU A 52 -25.87 54.65 -103.88
CA GLU A 52 -24.86 53.76 -103.30
C GLU A 52 -24.59 54.10 -101.83
N SER A 53 -24.55 55.39 -101.48
CA SER A 53 -24.44 55.83 -100.09
C SER A 53 -25.65 55.42 -99.25
N LEU A 54 -26.86 55.59 -99.77
CA LEU A 54 -28.09 55.22 -99.07
C LEU A 54 -28.22 53.70 -98.93
N GLU A 55 -27.88 52.94 -99.97
CA GLU A 55 -27.86 51.47 -99.95
C GLU A 55 -26.85 50.95 -98.93
N LYS A 56 -25.66 51.55 -98.89
CA LYS A 56 -24.64 51.24 -97.88
C LYS A 56 -25.10 51.58 -96.47
N GLU A 57 -25.78 52.72 -96.26
CA GLU A 57 -26.30 53.11 -94.96
C GLU A 57 -27.44 52.19 -94.49
N LEU A 58 -28.29 51.73 -95.41
CA LEU A 58 -29.37 50.78 -95.16
C LEU A 58 -28.81 49.38 -94.86
N GLN A 59 -27.77 48.94 -95.57
CA GLN A 59 -27.04 47.71 -95.30
C GLN A 59 -26.34 47.76 -93.94
N GLU A 60 -25.66 48.87 -93.62
CA GLU A 60 -25.05 49.10 -92.32
C GLU A 60 -26.10 49.11 -91.20
N ALA A 61 -27.28 49.70 -91.43
CA ALA A 61 -28.38 49.69 -90.45
C ALA A 61 -28.95 48.29 -90.20
N ASN A 62 -29.06 47.47 -91.25
CA ASN A 62 -29.52 46.08 -91.15
C ASN A 62 -28.47 45.19 -90.46
N ASP A 63 -27.19 45.38 -90.82
CA ASP A 63 -26.06 44.64 -90.25
C ASP A 63 -25.76 45.06 -88.80
N ARG A 64 -26.05 46.31 -88.41
CA ARG A 64 -25.85 46.82 -87.03
C ARG A 64 -26.53 45.97 -85.97
N VAL A 65 -27.75 45.49 -86.21
CA VAL A 65 -28.48 44.66 -85.24
C VAL A 65 -27.81 43.30 -85.06
N PHE A 66 -27.39 42.67 -86.15
CA PHE A 66 -26.67 41.39 -86.12
C PHE A 66 -25.27 41.54 -85.51
N VAL A 67 -24.57 42.64 -85.80
CA VAL A 67 -23.27 42.96 -85.20
C VAL A 67 -23.39 43.23 -83.71
N GLN A 68 -24.41 43.98 -83.27
CA GLN A 68 -24.69 44.19 -81.85
C GLN A 68 -25.01 42.88 -81.14
N PHE A 69 -25.91 42.05 -81.69
CA PHE A 69 -26.23 40.75 -81.12
C PHE A 69 -25.00 39.84 -81.02
N ARG A 70 -24.16 39.80 -82.06
CA ARG A 70 -22.89 39.06 -82.07
C ARG A 70 -21.93 39.57 -80.98
N ASN A 71 -21.78 40.89 -80.85
CA ASN A 71 -20.92 41.49 -79.85
C ASN A 71 -21.42 41.21 -78.43
N THR A 72 -22.74 41.25 -78.20
CA THR A 72 -23.35 40.89 -76.90
C THR A 72 -23.17 39.40 -76.60
N ALA A 73 -23.41 38.51 -77.57
CA ALA A 73 -23.19 37.08 -77.42
C ALA A 73 -21.72 36.76 -77.14
N GLN A 74 -20.78 37.48 -77.78
CA GLN A 74 -19.35 37.33 -77.54
C GLN A 74 -18.94 37.83 -76.16
N SER A 75 -19.48 38.96 -75.70
CA SER A 75 -19.26 39.45 -74.33
C SER A 75 -19.80 38.47 -73.27
N HIS A 76 -20.94 37.82 -73.53
CA HIS A 76 -21.46 36.76 -72.67
C HIS A 76 -20.58 35.51 -72.70
N LEU A 77 -20.05 35.12 -73.86
CA LEU A 77 -19.10 34.00 -73.98
C LEU A 77 -17.84 34.27 -73.14
N GLU A 78 -17.24 35.45 -73.31
CA GLU A 78 -16.07 35.88 -72.53
C GLU A 78 -16.36 35.90 -71.02
N SER A 79 -17.55 36.36 -70.62
CA SER A 79 -17.97 36.34 -69.21
C SER A 79 -18.12 34.91 -68.68
N CYS A 80 -18.67 33.99 -69.48
CA CYS A 80 -18.75 32.58 -69.12
C CYS A 80 -17.36 31.92 -69.02
N GLU A 81 -16.43 32.26 -69.92
CA GLU A 81 -15.05 31.77 -69.86
C GLU A 81 -14.33 32.26 -68.59
N ILE A 82 -14.51 33.52 -68.22
CA ILE A 82 -13.97 34.08 -66.97
C ILE A 82 -14.57 33.36 -65.75
N LEU A 83 -15.88 33.11 -65.74
CA LEU A 83 -16.54 32.38 -64.64
C LEU A 83 -16.06 30.93 -64.55
N ILE A 84 -15.83 30.27 -65.68
CA ILE A 84 -15.27 28.90 -65.72
C ILE A 84 -13.83 28.90 -65.20
N ASP A 85 -13.00 29.86 -65.61
CA ASP A 85 -11.63 30.00 -65.09
C ASP A 85 -11.62 30.27 -63.57
N GLN A 86 -12.52 31.12 -63.08
CA GLN A 86 -12.69 31.36 -61.65
C GLN A 86 -13.19 30.11 -60.89
N ALA A 87 -14.12 29.36 -61.46
CA ALA A 87 -14.61 28.11 -60.88
C ALA A 87 -13.50 27.04 -60.84
N ASN A 88 -12.68 26.94 -61.89
CA ASN A 88 -11.53 26.04 -61.93
C ASN A 88 -10.46 26.43 -60.89
N LYS A 89 -10.20 27.74 -60.74
CA LYS A 89 -9.29 28.25 -59.69
C LYS A 89 -9.79 27.94 -58.29
N THR A 90 -11.08 28.13 -58.01
CA THR A 90 -11.65 27.81 -56.69
C THR A 90 -11.66 26.30 -56.43
N LEU A 91 -11.95 25.47 -57.43
CA LEU A 91 -11.78 24.01 -57.35
C LEU A 91 -10.34 23.62 -57.01
N GLY A 92 -9.35 24.21 -57.69
CA GLY A 92 -7.93 23.97 -57.36
C GLY A 92 -7.57 24.38 -55.94
N MET A 93 -8.13 25.48 -55.42
CA MET A 93 -7.96 25.87 -54.02
C MET A 93 -8.61 24.86 -53.06
N PHE A 94 -9.78 24.31 -53.39
CA PHE A 94 -10.42 23.25 -52.60
C PHE A 94 -9.59 21.96 -52.60
N ASP A 95 -8.99 21.57 -53.71
CA ASP A 95 -8.10 20.40 -53.78
C ASP A 95 -6.86 20.59 -52.91
N ILE A 96 -6.24 21.78 -52.96
CA ILE A 96 -5.11 22.13 -52.09
C ILE A 96 -5.54 22.07 -50.62
N LEU A 97 -6.70 22.65 -50.28
CA LEU A 97 -7.23 22.63 -48.92
C LEU A 97 -7.53 21.21 -48.43
N ALA A 98 -8.15 20.37 -49.27
CA ALA A 98 -8.43 18.97 -48.96
C ALA A 98 -7.14 18.18 -48.71
N SER A 99 -6.12 18.38 -49.55
CA SER A 99 -4.80 17.76 -49.35
C SER A 99 -4.12 18.24 -48.07
N GLY A 100 -4.27 19.52 -47.73
CA GLY A 100 -3.80 20.10 -46.48
C GLY A 100 -4.48 19.49 -45.25
N PHE A 101 -5.80 19.34 -45.29
CA PHE A 101 -6.57 18.67 -44.23
C PHE A 101 -6.15 17.21 -44.05
N ASP A 102 -5.95 16.46 -45.12
CA ASP A 102 -5.48 15.08 -45.04
C ASP A 102 -4.07 14.98 -44.47
N SER A 103 -3.18 15.91 -44.83
CA SER A 103 -1.83 16.00 -44.26
C SER A 103 -1.87 16.30 -42.75
N VAL A 104 -2.67 17.29 -42.34
CA VAL A 104 -2.86 17.63 -40.92
C VAL A 104 -3.47 16.46 -40.17
N LYS A 105 -4.50 15.81 -40.71
CA LYS A 105 -5.13 14.64 -40.08
C LYS A 105 -4.14 13.50 -39.87
N LYS A 106 -3.30 13.19 -40.87
CA LYS A 106 -2.23 12.19 -40.74
C LYS A 106 -1.20 12.59 -39.70
N GLN A 107 -0.81 13.87 -39.66
CA GLN A 107 0.16 14.36 -38.69
C GLN A 107 -0.40 14.37 -37.26
N THR A 108 -1.65 14.78 -37.07
CA THR A 108 -2.36 14.75 -35.79
C THR A 108 -2.54 13.32 -35.30
N SER A 109 -2.87 12.36 -36.18
CA SER A 109 -2.94 10.95 -35.80
C SER A 109 -1.59 10.42 -35.33
N LYS A 110 -0.51 10.66 -36.08
CA LYS A 110 0.83 10.24 -35.66
C LYS A 110 1.27 10.87 -34.33
N PHE A 111 0.91 12.13 -34.13
CA PHE A 111 1.19 12.83 -32.87
C PHE A 111 0.38 12.21 -31.72
N GLN A 112 -0.90 11.92 -31.94
CA GLN A 112 -1.74 11.24 -30.97
C GLN A 112 -1.17 9.85 -30.62
N ASP A 113 -0.83 9.03 -31.62
CA ASP A 113 -0.23 7.70 -31.42
C ASP A 113 1.07 7.79 -30.61
N ALA A 114 1.91 8.81 -30.87
CA ALA A 114 3.14 9.04 -30.13
C ALA A 114 2.88 9.49 -28.68
N CYS A 115 1.87 10.33 -28.45
CA CYS A 115 1.45 10.73 -27.11
C CYS A 115 0.88 9.56 -26.31
N ASP A 116 0.07 8.71 -26.95
CA ASP A 116 -0.52 7.53 -26.31
C ASP A 116 0.58 6.50 -25.97
N ALA A 117 1.55 6.29 -26.86
CA ALA A 117 2.72 5.45 -26.61
C ALA A 117 3.59 6.00 -25.46
N LEU A 118 3.80 7.32 -25.40
CA LEU A 118 4.56 7.94 -24.32
C LEU A 118 3.82 7.83 -22.98
N SER A 119 2.50 8.01 -22.98
CA SER A 119 1.67 7.90 -21.78
C SER A 119 1.66 6.47 -21.24
N THR A 120 1.56 5.47 -22.11
CA THR A 120 1.65 4.06 -21.72
C THR A 120 3.04 3.71 -21.17
N GLU A 121 4.11 4.21 -21.77
CA GLU A 121 5.48 4.02 -21.26
C GLU A 121 5.67 4.70 -19.89
N GLN A 122 5.11 5.90 -19.70
CA GLN A 122 5.14 6.58 -18.41
C GLN A 122 4.45 5.76 -17.32
N LEU A 123 3.23 5.27 -17.57
CA LEU A 123 2.48 4.42 -16.62
C LEU A 123 3.24 3.12 -16.32
N ARG A 124 3.88 2.53 -17.32
CA ARG A 124 4.72 1.33 -17.15
C ARG A 124 5.91 1.60 -16.24
N LEU A 125 6.61 2.73 -16.44
CA LEU A 125 7.76 3.11 -15.61
C LEU A 125 7.35 3.46 -14.18
N GLU A 126 6.20 4.10 -14.00
CA GLU A 126 5.66 4.43 -12.67
C GLU A 126 5.27 3.18 -11.90
N THR A 127 4.62 2.21 -12.57
CA THR A 127 4.31 0.90 -12.00
C THR A 127 5.60 0.16 -11.59
N LEU A 128 6.59 0.13 -12.49
CA LEU A 128 7.88 -0.50 -12.20
C LEU A 128 8.61 0.18 -11.03
N ALA A 129 8.54 1.50 -10.92
CA ALA A 129 9.15 2.22 -9.81
C ALA A 129 8.48 1.87 -8.47
N ASN A 130 7.15 1.79 -8.45
CA ASN A 130 6.38 1.39 -7.27
C ASN A 130 6.70 -0.06 -6.87
N ASP A 131 6.75 -0.99 -7.83
CA ASP A 131 7.09 -2.39 -7.60
C ASP A 131 8.52 -2.52 -7.05
N LEU A 132 9.48 -1.78 -7.61
CA LEU A 132 10.86 -1.74 -7.12
C LEU A 132 10.92 -1.20 -5.69
N GLU A 133 10.19 -0.14 -5.37
CA GLU A 133 10.13 0.41 -4.03
C GLU A 133 9.57 -0.61 -3.03
N GLU A 134 8.46 -1.27 -3.39
CA GLU A 134 7.84 -2.31 -2.55
C GLU A 134 8.80 -3.47 -2.29
N HIS A 135 9.46 -3.97 -3.32
CA HIS A 135 10.42 -5.07 -3.19
C HIS A 135 11.70 -4.67 -2.45
N LEU A 136 12.09 -3.40 -2.47
CA LEU A 136 13.28 -2.89 -1.75
C LEU A 136 13.01 -2.56 -0.28
N LYS A 137 11.76 -2.31 0.12
CA LYS A 137 11.39 -1.96 1.51
C LYS A 137 11.99 -2.92 2.56
N PRO A 138 11.82 -4.25 2.47
CA PRO A 138 12.38 -5.17 3.47
C PRO A 138 13.91 -5.05 3.60
N PHE A 139 14.61 -4.88 2.48
CA PHE A 139 16.06 -4.77 2.45
C PHE A 139 16.56 -3.45 3.06
N ASN A 140 15.84 -2.35 2.86
CA ASN A 140 16.16 -1.06 3.48
C ASN A 140 15.95 -1.09 5.00
N MET A 141 14.94 -1.84 5.47
CA MET A 141 14.69 -2.00 6.91
C MET A 141 15.86 -2.67 7.64
N LEU A 142 16.66 -3.49 6.96
CA LEU A 142 17.83 -4.13 7.57
C LEU A 142 18.81 -3.11 8.15
N GLU A 143 19.08 -2.00 7.45
CA GLU A 143 20.01 -0.98 7.91
C GLU A 143 19.48 -0.27 9.15
N GLU A 144 18.19 0.08 9.15
CA GLU A 144 17.53 0.71 10.29
C GLU A 144 17.55 -0.20 11.52
N ILE A 145 17.18 -1.46 11.35
CA ILE A 145 17.16 -2.45 12.43
C ILE A 145 18.58 -2.69 12.97
N THR A 146 19.57 -2.82 12.09
CA THR A 146 20.97 -3.00 12.47
C THR A 146 21.48 -1.81 13.28
N TRP A 147 21.13 -0.58 12.87
CA TRP A 147 21.51 0.63 13.60
C TRP A 147 20.91 0.65 15.01
N ARG A 148 19.62 0.34 15.16
CA ARG A 148 18.96 0.26 16.47
C ARG A 148 19.58 -0.81 17.37
N LEU A 149 19.98 -1.95 16.81
CA LEU A 149 20.61 -3.06 17.55
C LEU A 149 22.09 -2.84 17.90
N ASN A 150 22.76 -1.85 17.30
CA ASN A 150 24.18 -1.55 17.57
C ASN A 150 24.38 -0.70 18.84
N ALA A 151 23.39 0.10 19.21
CA ALA A 151 23.42 0.92 20.43
C ALA A 151 22.14 0.75 21.25
N PRO A 152 21.88 -0.47 21.78
CA PRO A 152 20.69 -0.71 22.59
C PRO A 152 20.79 0.05 23.91
N GLY A 153 19.77 0.85 24.22
CA GLY A 153 19.58 1.40 25.57
C GLY A 153 19.26 0.28 26.59
N THR A 154 19.44 0.56 27.88
CA THR A 154 19.14 -0.41 28.95
C THR A 154 17.69 -0.87 28.97
N ASP A 155 16.77 0.02 28.61
CA ASP A 155 15.32 -0.23 28.60
C ASP A 155 14.77 -0.46 27.19
N PHE A 156 15.64 -0.58 26.17
CA PHE A 156 15.23 -0.73 24.77
C PHE A 156 14.28 -1.92 24.55
N VAL A 157 14.51 -3.02 25.28
CA VAL A 157 13.70 -4.24 25.22
C VAL A 157 12.27 -4.03 25.78
N LYS A 158 12.04 -2.99 26.60
CA LYS A 158 10.73 -2.65 27.18
C LYS A 158 9.88 -1.81 26.23
N GLU A 159 10.48 -1.16 25.26
CA GLU A 159 9.79 -0.25 24.36
C GLU A 159 8.85 -1.01 23.42
N GLU A 160 7.64 -0.50 23.19
CA GLU A 160 6.72 -1.10 22.20
C GLU A 160 7.34 -1.17 20.80
N GLY A 161 8.25 -0.24 20.49
CA GLY A 161 8.99 -0.21 19.24
C GLY A 161 9.89 -1.43 19.03
N PHE A 162 10.33 -2.09 20.11
CA PHE A 162 11.14 -3.31 20.03
C PHE A 162 10.31 -4.51 19.58
N ARG A 163 9.09 -4.68 20.11
CA ARG A 163 8.16 -5.73 19.65
C ARG A 163 7.83 -5.57 18.16
N ARG A 164 7.46 -4.36 17.74
CA ARG A 164 7.19 -4.06 16.31
C ARG A 164 8.40 -4.34 15.42
N MET A 165 9.61 -4.13 15.93
CA MET A 165 10.85 -4.45 15.22
C MET A 165 11.04 -5.95 15.04
N LEU A 166 10.75 -6.76 16.06
CA LEU A 166 10.81 -8.23 15.95
C LEU A 166 9.78 -8.74 14.93
N GLU A 167 8.54 -8.25 14.97
CA GLU A 167 7.50 -8.58 13.98
C GLU A 167 7.92 -8.17 12.57
N SER A 168 8.56 -7.00 12.42
CA SER A 168 9.10 -6.56 11.13
C SER A 168 10.25 -7.45 10.65
N LEU A 169 11.10 -7.94 11.56
CA LEU A 169 12.15 -8.90 11.24
C LEU A 169 11.57 -10.23 10.75
N ASP A 170 10.54 -10.75 11.40
CA ASP A 170 9.85 -11.97 10.96
C ASP A 170 9.31 -11.79 9.54
N GLN A 171 8.59 -10.69 9.28
CA GLN A 171 8.07 -10.37 7.95
C GLN A 171 9.18 -10.26 6.89
N CYS A 172 10.33 -9.68 7.24
CA CYS A 172 11.47 -9.60 6.34
C CYS A 172 12.09 -10.98 6.07
N ILE A 173 12.18 -11.84 7.09
CA ILE A 173 12.70 -13.21 6.94
C ILE A 173 11.77 -14.03 6.06
N ASP A 174 10.46 -14.02 6.34
CA ASP A 174 9.44 -14.72 5.55
C ASP A 174 9.44 -14.25 4.10
N TYR A 175 9.55 -12.94 3.88
CA TYR A 175 9.59 -12.36 2.54
C TYR A 175 10.82 -12.82 1.74
N VAL A 176 11.99 -12.87 2.39
CA VAL A 176 13.25 -13.33 1.77
C VAL A 176 13.18 -14.83 1.49
N GLU A 177 12.59 -15.62 2.38
CA GLU A 177 12.37 -17.06 2.18
C GLU A 177 11.38 -17.36 1.05
N ALA A 178 10.37 -16.51 0.85
CA ALA A 178 9.43 -16.62 -0.26
C ALA A 178 10.04 -16.27 -1.63
N HIS A 179 11.16 -15.54 -1.68
CA HIS A 179 11.79 -15.07 -2.91
C HIS A 179 13.25 -15.55 -3.08
N PRO A 180 13.49 -16.87 -3.22
CA PRO A 180 14.83 -17.44 -3.32
C PRO A 180 15.60 -17.05 -4.59
N ASN A 181 14.89 -16.53 -5.60
CA ASN A 181 15.47 -16.20 -6.91
C ASN A 181 16.15 -14.82 -6.96
N PHE A 182 16.02 -13.98 -5.91
CA PHE A 182 16.68 -12.68 -5.92
C PHE A 182 18.20 -12.83 -5.73
N ASN A 183 18.94 -11.82 -6.19
CA ASN A 183 20.38 -11.83 -6.06
C ASN A 183 20.80 -11.64 -4.59
N SER A 184 21.74 -12.46 -4.11
CA SER A 184 22.32 -12.38 -2.76
C SER A 184 21.30 -12.55 -1.61
N VAL A 185 20.17 -13.20 -1.87
CA VAL A 185 19.13 -13.53 -0.86
C VAL A 185 19.73 -14.23 0.35
N ASP A 186 20.58 -15.23 0.12
CA ASP A 186 21.23 -15.99 1.19
C ASP A 186 22.01 -15.09 2.17
N LEU A 187 22.69 -14.05 1.64
CA LEU A 187 23.42 -13.09 2.46
C LEU A 187 22.47 -12.24 3.30
N TYR A 188 21.37 -11.77 2.71
CA TYR A 188 20.37 -10.99 3.44
C TYR A 188 19.65 -11.83 4.49
N GLN A 189 19.25 -13.06 4.16
CA GLN A 189 18.66 -14.01 5.08
C GLN A 189 19.59 -14.24 6.29
N MET A 190 20.87 -14.49 6.03
CA MET A 190 21.88 -14.65 7.10
C MET A 190 21.94 -13.39 7.99
N ARG A 191 21.94 -12.19 7.41
CA ARG A 191 21.98 -10.93 8.17
C ARG A 191 20.71 -10.70 8.98
N PHE A 192 19.52 -10.97 8.43
CA PHE A 192 18.27 -10.87 9.18
C PHE A 192 18.24 -11.85 10.36
N ARG A 193 18.65 -13.11 10.15
CA ARG A 193 18.79 -14.09 11.24
C ARG A 193 19.81 -13.66 12.29
N GLN A 194 20.90 -13.02 11.89
CA GLN A 194 21.86 -12.45 12.84
C GLN A 194 21.25 -11.31 13.66
N CYS A 195 20.48 -10.42 13.04
CA CYS A 195 19.75 -9.36 13.73
C CYS A 195 18.73 -9.94 14.72
N MET A 196 17.95 -10.95 14.30
CA MET A 196 17.01 -11.66 15.18
C MET A 196 17.73 -12.27 16.38
N THR A 197 18.80 -13.04 16.16
CA THR A 197 19.58 -13.65 17.22
C THR A 197 20.12 -12.60 18.20
N ARG A 198 20.62 -11.47 17.70
CA ARG A 198 21.08 -10.35 18.53
C ARG A 198 19.95 -9.75 19.36
N ALA A 199 18.78 -9.52 18.75
CA ALA A 199 17.62 -8.97 19.43
C ALA A 199 17.14 -9.90 20.56
N LEU A 200 16.99 -11.20 20.29
CA LEU A 200 16.61 -12.19 21.31
C LEU A 200 17.68 -12.34 22.40
N THR A 201 18.95 -12.20 22.05
CA THR A 201 20.06 -12.16 23.03
C THR A 201 19.94 -10.97 23.97
N LEU A 202 19.50 -9.80 23.49
CA LEU A 202 19.24 -8.64 24.36
C LEU A 202 18.12 -8.94 25.35
N ILE A 203 17.05 -9.62 24.91
CA ILE A 203 15.99 -10.07 25.79
C ILE A 203 16.56 -11.00 26.88
N ARG A 204 17.33 -12.01 26.49
CA ARG A 204 17.99 -12.93 27.43
C ARG A 204 18.84 -12.17 28.46
N VAL A 205 19.69 -11.25 28.00
CA VAL A 205 20.57 -10.47 28.88
C VAL A 205 19.75 -9.63 29.86
N TYR A 206 18.71 -8.96 29.39
CA TYR A 206 17.80 -8.19 30.23
C TYR A 206 17.15 -9.09 31.29
N PHE A 207 16.55 -10.21 30.87
CA PHE A 207 15.90 -11.17 31.76
C PHE A 207 16.84 -11.66 32.87
N VAL A 208 18.03 -12.13 32.50
CA VAL A 208 19.02 -12.66 33.45
C VAL A 208 19.45 -11.58 34.44
N ASN A 209 19.63 -10.34 33.98
CA ASN A 209 19.99 -9.22 34.85
C ASN A 209 18.85 -8.86 35.81
N SER A 210 17.61 -8.77 35.35
CA SER A 210 16.44 -8.50 36.21
C SER A 210 16.29 -9.57 37.30
N ILE A 211 16.38 -10.86 36.94
CA ILE A 211 16.33 -11.95 37.92
C ILE A 211 17.49 -11.83 38.92
N ARG A 212 18.69 -11.51 38.46
CA ARG A 212 19.87 -11.35 39.32
C ARG A 212 19.72 -10.17 40.28
N GLU A 213 19.20 -9.05 39.83
CA GLU A 213 18.96 -7.85 40.64
C GLU A 213 17.93 -8.13 41.73
N VAL A 214 16.77 -8.70 41.38
CA VAL A 214 15.73 -9.09 42.35
C VAL A 214 16.29 -10.10 43.35
N THR A 215 17.07 -11.08 42.88
CA THR A 215 17.72 -12.07 43.75
C THR A 215 18.66 -11.40 44.75
N ASN A 216 19.55 -10.51 44.29
CA ASN A 216 20.51 -9.83 45.16
C ASN A 216 19.82 -8.93 46.19
N ASP A 217 18.77 -8.20 45.79
CA ASP A 217 17.98 -7.38 46.72
C ASP A 217 17.30 -8.26 47.78
N VAL A 218 16.68 -9.38 47.40
CA VAL A 218 16.11 -10.34 48.35
C VAL A 218 17.19 -10.91 49.29
N GLN A 219 18.34 -11.33 48.76
CA GLN A 219 19.45 -11.86 49.58
C GLN A 219 19.95 -10.83 50.60
N SER A 220 20.06 -9.55 50.21
CA SER A 220 20.48 -8.48 51.11
C SER A 220 19.51 -8.27 52.27
N ARG A 221 18.20 -8.38 52.01
CA ARG A 221 17.15 -8.23 53.03
C ARG A 221 17.07 -9.42 53.99
N ILE A 222 17.33 -10.64 53.48
CA ILE A 222 17.45 -11.84 54.32
C ILE A 222 18.66 -11.69 55.26
N ALA A 223 19.81 -11.27 54.74
CA ALA A 223 21.02 -11.06 55.53
C ALA A 223 20.84 -10.00 56.63
N ALA A 224 20.07 -8.94 56.35
CA ALA A 224 19.76 -7.88 57.31
C ALA A 224 18.82 -8.31 58.46
N LYS A 225 18.32 -9.56 58.48
CA LYS A 225 17.35 -10.08 59.48
C LYS A 225 16.16 -9.14 59.74
N ALA A 226 15.71 -8.45 58.69
CA ALA A 226 14.85 -7.29 58.86
C ALA A 226 13.39 -7.61 59.26
N LEU A 227 12.92 -8.87 59.19
CA LEU A 227 11.50 -9.25 59.35
C LEU A 227 11.31 -10.68 59.88
N ASN A 228 10.11 -11.02 60.34
CA ASN A 228 9.68 -12.40 60.69
C ASN A 228 9.65 -13.33 59.46
N ASP A 229 10.01 -14.61 59.61
CA ASP A 229 10.16 -15.62 58.53
C ASP A 229 8.93 -15.70 57.57
N ALA A 230 7.71 -15.59 58.09
CA ALA A 230 6.49 -15.61 57.26
C ALA A 230 6.30 -14.33 56.42
N THR A 231 6.59 -13.17 57.00
CA THR A 231 6.48 -11.87 56.32
C THR A 231 7.64 -11.68 55.33
N GLN A 232 8.82 -12.23 55.62
CA GLN A 232 9.92 -12.31 54.66
C GLN A 232 9.54 -13.13 53.43
N SER A 233 8.80 -14.24 53.63
CA SER A 233 8.41 -15.12 52.54
C SER A 233 7.43 -14.48 51.57
N ALA A 234 6.36 -13.88 52.09
CA ALA A 234 5.40 -13.14 51.26
C ALA A 234 6.04 -11.94 50.52
N LEU A 235 7.01 -11.26 51.15
CA LEU A 235 7.64 -10.08 50.57
C LEU A 235 8.58 -10.41 49.40
N PHE A 236 9.25 -11.57 49.38
CA PHE A 236 10.05 -11.91 48.19
C PHE A 236 9.17 -12.39 47.03
N TYR A 237 8.11 -13.16 47.28
CA TYR A 237 7.20 -13.60 46.20
C TYR A 237 6.55 -12.40 45.52
N THR A 238 6.10 -11.41 46.30
CA THR A 238 5.56 -10.16 45.75
C THR A 238 6.57 -9.42 44.87
N LYS A 239 7.85 -9.35 45.24
CA LYS A 239 8.87 -8.73 44.39
C LYS A 239 9.06 -9.42 43.05
N PHE A 240 9.15 -10.75 43.03
CA PHE A 240 9.27 -11.47 41.76
C PHE A 240 7.99 -11.34 40.92
N ARG A 241 6.82 -11.24 41.56
CA ARG A 241 5.54 -11.03 40.85
C ARG A 241 5.38 -9.65 40.23
N VAL A 242 6.06 -8.61 40.73
CA VAL A 242 5.95 -7.24 40.19
C VAL A 242 6.43 -7.18 38.73
N ASP A 243 7.59 -7.76 38.45
CA ASP A 243 8.18 -7.74 37.10
C ASP A 243 7.73 -8.94 36.24
N ALA A 244 7.00 -9.90 36.82
CA ALA A 244 6.60 -11.14 36.16
C ALA A 244 5.86 -10.92 34.82
N PRO A 245 4.86 -10.02 34.70
CA PRO A 245 4.16 -9.81 33.43
C PRO A 245 5.08 -9.29 32.31
N LEU A 246 6.03 -8.41 32.66
CA LEU A 246 7.01 -7.90 31.70
C LEU A 246 7.95 -9.04 31.26
N LEU A 247 8.48 -9.80 32.21
CA LEU A 247 9.37 -10.90 31.93
C LEU A 247 8.68 -12.01 31.11
N GLN A 248 7.39 -12.27 31.38
CA GLN A 248 6.58 -13.20 30.61
C GLN A 248 6.38 -12.76 29.16
N ASN A 249 6.06 -11.50 28.94
CA ASN A 249 5.95 -10.97 27.57
C ASN A 249 7.26 -11.11 26.80
N LEU A 250 8.39 -10.94 27.47
CA LEU A 250 9.72 -11.04 26.89
C LEU A 250 10.14 -12.49 26.60
N THR A 251 9.91 -13.42 27.52
CA THR A 251 10.19 -14.85 27.30
C THR A 251 9.29 -15.42 26.22
N SER A 252 8.02 -14.98 26.14
CA SER A 252 7.08 -15.36 25.08
C SER A 252 7.57 -14.94 23.69
N GLU A 253 8.22 -13.77 23.54
CA GLU A 253 8.81 -13.36 22.26
C GLU A 253 9.94 -14.28 21.79
N ILE A 254 10.71 -14.85 22.72
CA ILE A 254 11.73 -15.86 22.38
C ILE A 254 11.03 -17.18 22.02
N GLN A 255 10.06 -17.61 22.83
CA GLN A 255 9.37 -18.88 22.67
C GLN A 255 8.63 -18.98 21.33
N ASN A 256 7.90 -17.94 20.94
CA ASN A 256 7.15 -17.91 19.67
C ASN A 256 8.03 -18.11 18.42
N ARG A 257 9.36 -17.95 18.56
CA ARG A 257 10.32 -18.06 17.46
C ARG A 257 11.20 -19.31 17.59
N CYS A 258 11.04 -20.14 18.63
CA CYS A 258 11.89 -21.31 18.87
C CYS A 258 11.72 -22.43 17.83
N ASP A 259 10.58 -22.47 17.13
CA ASP A 259 10.28 -23.52 16.15
C ASP A 259 11.33 -23.58 15.03
N GLY A 260 12.07 -24.68 14.96
CA GLY A 260 13.10 -24.89 13.94
C GLY A 260 14.44 -24.19 14.20
N HIS A 261 14.62 -23.53 15.36
CA HIS A 261 15.81 -22.75 15.70
C HIS A 261 16.43 -23.14 17.04
N GLU A 262 17.41 -24.04 17.01
CA GLU A 262 18.12 -24.52 18.22
C GLU A 262 18.80 -23.38 18.99
N GLU A 263 19.29 -22.35 18.29
CA GLU A 263 19.90 -21.19 18.93
C GLU A 263 18.92 -20.43 19.84
N TYR A 264 17.64 -20.33 19.46
CA TYR A 264 16.63 -19.61 20.23
C TYR A 264 16.13 -20.45 21.40
N VAL A 265 16.00 -21.77 21.20
CA VAL A 265 15.77 -22.74 22.29
C VAL A 265 16.87 -22.63 23.35
N SER A 266 18.13 -22.51 22.94
CA SER A 266 19.24 -22.32 23.88
C SER A 266 19.16 -20.98 24.64
N LEU A 267 18.74 -19.89 23.99
CA LEU A 267 18.55 -18.59 24.65
C LEU A 267 17.44 -18.65 25.70
N LEU A 268 16.31 -19.30 25.38
CA LEU A 268 15.22 -19.52 26.33
C LEU A 268 15.67 -20.44 27.48
N GLY A 269 16.43 -21.49 27.16
CA GLY A 269 17.07 -22.38 28.12
C GLY A 269 17.94 -21.64 29.14
N ASP A 270 18.67 -20.62 28.72
CA ASP A 270 19.45 -19.77 29.62
C ASP A 270 18.57 -18.94 30.57
N CYS A 271 17.41 -18.47 30.11
CA CYS A 271 16.42 -17.78 30.95
C CYS A 271 15.88 -18.73 32.03
N TYR A 272 15.48 -19.95 31.65
CA TYR A 272 15.05 -20.97 32.62
C TYR A 272 16.14 -21.26 33.65
N LYS A 273 17.38 -21.53 33.20
CA LYS A 273 18.51 -21.82 34.10
C LYS A 273 18.79 -20.68 35.07
N ALA A 274 18.76 -19.43 34.61
CA ALA A 274 19.01 -18.27 35.46
C ALA A 274 17.91 -18.11 36.52
N TYR A 275 16.65 -18.28 36.14
CA TYR A 275 15.51 -18.27 37.06
C TYR A 275 15.62 -19.41 38.08
N MET A 276 15.80 -20.65 37.64
CA MET A 276 15.90 -21.81 38.53
C MET A 276 17.08 -21.69 39.49
N HIS A 277 18.23 -21.23 39.00
CA HIS A 277 19.38 -20.99 39.86
C HIS A 277 19.07 -19.96 40.95
N ALA A 278 18.41 -18.86 40.60
CA ALA A 278 17.97 -17.85 41.56
C ALA A 278 17.00 -18.42 42.59
N ARG A 279 15.98 -19.17 42.16
CA ARG A 279 14.99 -19.78 43.07
C ARG A 279 15.61 -20.83 43.99
N LYS A 280 16.38 -21.78 43.45
CA LYS A 280 17.11 -22.79 44.24
C LYS A 280 17.99 -22.14 45.31
N LYS A 281 18.72 -21.09 44.95
CA LYS A 281 19.61 -20.35 45.87
C LYS A 281 18.86 -19.65 47.02
N LEU A 282 17.62 -19.22 46.79
CA LEU A 282 16.81 -18.52 47.78
C LEU A 282 16.00 -19.49 48.65
N ILE A 283 15.35 -20.48 48.04
CA ILE A 283 14.28 -21.26 48.68
C ILE A 283 14.82 -22.50 49.38
N ILE A 284 15.79 -23.22 48.79
CA ILE A 284 16.35 -24.43 49.40
C ILE A 284 16.85 -24.17 50.83
N PRO A 285 17.63 -23.11 51.12
CA PRO A 285 18.08 -22.84 52.49
C PRO A 285 16.94 -22.52 53.46
N ILE A 286 15.89 -21.84 52.99
CA ILE A 286 14.71 -21.47 53.80
C ILE A 286 13.92 -22.73 54.16
N VAL A 287 13.63 -23.57 53.16
CA VAL A 287 12.94 -24.85 53.33
C VAL A 287 13.73 -25.76 54.25
N ALA A 288 15.04 -25.94 54.00
CA ALA A 288 15.89 -26.78 54.84
C ALA A 288 15.92 -26.33 56.31
N LYS A 289 16.02 -25.01 56.56
CA LYS A 289 15.93 -24.45 57.92
C LYS A 289 14.58 -24.78 58.56
N ARG A 290 13.47 -24.50 57.87
CA ARG A 290 12.11 -24.72 58.38
C ARG A 290 11.83 -26.19 58.68
N VAL A 291 12.25 -27.08 57.79
CA VAL A 291 12.14 -28.54 57.96
C VAL A 291 12.96 -29.01 59.15
N ASN A 292 14.18 -28.50 59.34
CA ASN A 292 15.00 -28.85 60.49
C ASN A 292 14.42 -28.31 61.81
N ASP A 293 13.80 -27.13 61.81
CA ASP A 293 13.09 -26.59 62.97
C ASP A 293 11.88 -27.48 63.34
N MET A 294 11.11 -27.93 62.34
CA MET A 294 10.01 -28.90 62.55
C MET A 294 10.54 -30.22 63.11
N ARG A 295 11.65 -30.74 62.58
CA ARG A 295 12.30 -31.97 63.07
C ARG A 295 12.67 -31.89 64.56
N ASN A 296 13.10 -30.72 65.02
CA ASN A 296 13.54 -30.50 66.41
C ASN A 296 12.37 -30.27 67.36
N SER A 297 11.28 -29.66 66.87
CA SER A 297 10.09 -29.33 67.67
C SER A 297 9.10 -30.50 67.78
N ILE A 298 8.96 -31.30 66.73
CA ILE A 298 7.95 -32.35 66.62
C ILE A 298 8.62 -33.71 66.83
N ALA A 299 8.28 -34.38 67.93
CA ALA A 299 8.78 -35.71 68.24
C ALA A 299 7.99 -36.82 67.50
N ASP A 300 6.70 -36.63 67.30
CA ASP A 300 5.82 -37.60 66.64
C ASP A 300 6.01 -37.61 65.11
N LEU A 301 6.26 -38.80 64.56
CA LEU A 301 6.54 -39.00 63.13
C LEU A 301 5.32 -38.66 62.27
N LEU A 302 4.12 -39.03 62.70
CA LEU A 302 2.89 -38.78 61.93
C LEU A 302 2.56 -37.30 61.89
N GLN A 303 2.66 -36.61 63.04
CA GLN A 303 2.52 -35.16 63.10
C GLN A 303 3.58 -34.43 62.26
N LEU A 304 4.85 -34.86 62.33
CA LEU A 304 5.92 -34.28 61.52
C LEU A 304 5.65 -34.45 60.02
N THR A 305 5.18 -35.63 59.62
CA THR A 305 4.86 -35.93 58.22
C THR A 305 3.69 -35.06 57.74
N ARG A 306 2.59 -34.97 58.50
CA ARG A 306 1.45 -34.11 58.15
C ARG A 306 1.84 -32.65 57.97
N GLN A 307 2.57 -32.10 58.94
CA GLN A 307 2.97 -30.70 58.91
C GLN A 307 4.03 -30.42 57.85
N GLY A 308 4.98 -31.35 57.67
CA GLY A 308 6.01 -31.26 56.65
C GLY A 308 5.44 -31.27 55.24
N ILE A 309 4.55 -32.24 54.94
CA ILE A 309 3.90 -32.33 53.62
C ILE A 309 3.00 -31.11 53.38
N ALA A 310 2.19 -30.69 54.36
CA ALA A 310 1.35 -29.51 54.21
C ALA A 310 2.17 -28.25 53.92
N TYR A 311 3.31 -28.08 54.60
CA TYR A 311 4.23 -26.98 54.35
C TYR A 311 4.85 -27.06 52.94
N MET A 312 5.34 -28.24 52.53
CA MET A 312 5.92 -28.42 51.20
C MET A 312 4.90 -28.20 50.09
N ARG A 313 3.66 -28.67 50.26
CA ARG A 313 2.56 -28.43 49.32
C ARG A 313 2.35 -26.92 49.11
N THR A 314 2.30 -26.13 50.18
CA THR A 314 2.19 -24.67 50.05
C THR A 314 3.37 -24.06 49.29
N VAL A 315 4.61 -24.45 49.62
CA VAL A 315 5.81 -23.93 48.93
C VAL A 315 5.81 -24.31 47.45
N CYS A 316 5.45 -25.55 47.11
CA CYS A 316 5.38 -26.02 45.73
C CYS A 316 4.31 -25.28 44.93
N ILE A 317 3.13 -25.03 45.50
CA ILE A 317 2.07 -24.24 44.87
C ILE A 317 2.54 -22.79 44.63
N ASP A 318 3.16 -22.16 45.64
CA ASP A 318 3.66 -20.79 45.51
C ASP A 318 4.74 -20.66 44.41
N GLU A 319 5.65 -21.64 44.30
CA GLU A 319 6.67 -21.69 43.22
C GLU A 319 6.05 -22.01 41.86
N TYR A 320 5.07 -22.91 41.80
CA TYR A 320 4.32 -23.22 40.59
C TYR A 320 3.64 -21.97 40.03
N ASP A 321 2.87 -21.28 40.86
CA ASP A 321 2.17 -20.06 40.47
C ASP A 321 3.15 -18.94 40.05
N LEU A 322 4.30 -18.83 40.72
CA LEU A 322 5.30 -17.85 40.37
C LEU A 322 6.00 -18.19 39.04
N PHE A 323 6.28 -19.46 38.80
CA PHE A 323 6.87 -19.92 37.55
C PHE A 323 5.94 -19.59 36.37
N TYR A 324 4.66 -19.93 36.47
CA TYR A 324 3.67 -19.66 35.43
C TYR A 324 3.29 -18.18 35.29
N ALA A 325 3.62 -17.35 36.27
CA ALA A 325 3.53 -15.90 36.11
C ALA A 325 4.63 -15.34 35.19
N ILE A 326 5.72 -16.08 34.95
CA ILE A 326 6.91 -15.63 34.18
C ILE A 326 7.11 -16.45 32.90
N PHE A 327 6.68 -17.70 32.88
CA PHE A 327 6.83 -18.61 31.75
C PHE A 327 5.49 -19.26 31.41
N THR A 328 5.27 -19.58 30.14
CA THR A 328 4.08 -20.29 29.67
C THR A 328 4.34 -21.77 29.44
N ASP A 329 5.60 -22.17 29.36
CA ASP A 329 6.07 -23.55 29.15
C ASP A 329 7.35 -23.80 29.98
N GLY A 330 7.81 -25.04 30.06
CA GLY A 330 9.02 -25.47 30.75
C GLY A 330 8.75 -26.41 31.93
N GLU A 331 7.72 -27.26 31.81
CA GLU A 331 7.29 -28.19 32.86
C GLU A 331 8.43 -29.04 33.42
N GLU A 332 9.26 -29.65 32.56
CA GLU A 332 10.38 -30.50 32.98
C GLU A 332 11.34 -29.76 33.93
N VAL A 333 11.65 -28.50 33.61
CA VAL A 333 12.57 -27.67 34.38
C VAL A 333 11.93 -27.24 35.71
N LEU A 334 10.60 -27.05 35.73
CA LEU A 334 9.86 -26.79 36.96
C LEU A 334 9.84 -28.03 37.87
N TYR A 335 9.59 -29.22 37.33
CA TYR A 335 9.62 -30.46 38.13
C TYR A 335 10.99 -30.68 38.79
N ASP A 336 12.09 -30.42 38.07
CA ASP A 336 13.45 -30.46 38.62
C ASP A 336 13.71 -29.44 39.76
N LEU A 337 12.97 -28.33 39.79
CA LEU A 337 13.00 -27.39 40.91
C LEU A 337 12.23 -27.98 42.09
N LEU A 338 10.99 -28.40 41.86
CA LEU A 338 10.07 -28.89 42.89
C LEU A 338 10.62 -30.15 43.58
N ASP A 339 11.22 -31.07 42.83
CA ASP A 339 11.87 -32.26 43.39
C ASP A 339 13.04 -31.88 44.33
N GLY A 340 13.88 -30.95 43.87
CA GLY A 340 14.98 -30.40 44.68
C GLY A 340 14.53 -29.69 45.96
N LEU A 341 13.31 -29.14 45.99
CA LEU A 341 12.74 -28.54 47.20
C LEU A 341 12.28 -29.61 48.21
N CYS A 342 11.83 -30.76 47.72
CA CYS A 342 11.34 -31.88 48.53
C CYS A 342 12.46 -32.69 49.18
N GLU A 343 13.69 -32.65 48.65
CA GLU A 343 14.85 -33.41 49.18
C GLU A 343 15.05 -33.22 50.69
N ALA A 344 14.94 -31.99 51.20
CA ALA A 344 15.17 -31.70 52.61
C ALA A 344 14.14 -32.39 53.54
N LEU A 345 12.86 -32.42 53.13
CA LEU A 345 11.83 -33.13 53.88
C LEU A 345 12.02 -34.64 53.76
N HIS A 346 12.31 -35.11 52.55
CA HIS A 346 12.55 -36.52 52.29
C HIS A 346 13.68 -37.08 53.17
N ASP A 347 14.80 -36.38 53.29
CA ASP A 347 15.94 -36.81 54.12
C ASP A 347 15.58 -36.90 55.61
N VAL A 348 14.81 -35.92 56.13
CA VAL A 348 14.38 -35.92 57.53
C VAL A 348 13.40 -37.07 57.80
N LEU A 349 12.41 -37.26 56.94
CA LEU A 349 11.42 -38.33 57.08
C LEU A 349 12.09 -39.70 56.94
N ARG A 350 12.93 -39.89 55.91
CA ARG A 350 13.68 -41.13 55.69
C ARG A 350 14.48 -41.53 56.92
N ASN A 351 15.20 -40.59 57.53
CA ASN A 351 15.99 -40.87 58.74
C ASN A 351 15.09 -41.32 59.90
N ARG A 352 13.95 -40.65 60.14
CA ARG A 352 13.01 -41.02 61.20
C ARG A 352 12.35 -42.39 60.94
N ILE A 353 11.93 -42.65 59.71
CA ILE A 353 11.27 -43.90 59.31
C ILE A 353 12.20 -45.10 59.52
N ILE A 354 13.47 -45.01 59.13
CA ILE A 354 14.45 -46.11 59.28
C ILE A 354 14.68 -46.49 60.75
N HIS A 355 14.54 -45.53 61.67
CA HIS A 355 14.77 -45.75 63.10
C HIS A 355 13.48 -46.07 63.89
N GLU A 356 12.30 -46.03 63.26
CA GLU A 356 11.03 -46.31 63.90
C GLU A 356 10.85 -47.83 64.08
N LYS A 357 10.57 -48.25 65.32
CA LYS A 357 10.45 -49.67 65.68
C LYS A 357 8.98 -50.12 65.80
N LYS A 358 8.04 -49.18 65.85
CA LYS A 358 6.61 -49.46 66.01
C LYS A 358 5.95 -49.67 64.65
N ALA A 359 5.56 -50.91 64.35
CA ALA A 359 4.90 -51.26 63.09
C ALA A 359 3.55 -50.54 62.89
N GLU A 360 2.81 -50.26 63.98
CA GLU A 360 1.54 -49.52 63.95
C GLU A 360 1.72 -48.11 63.36
N VAL A 361 2.77 -47.41 63.77
CA VAL A 361 3.09 -46.04 63.29
C VAL A 361 3.45 -46.06 61.81
N LEU A 362 4.19 -47.08 61.37
CA LEU A 362 4.55 -47.25 59.96
C LEU A 362 3.32 -47.56 59.09
N TYR A 363 2.39 -48.38 59.59
CA TYR A 363 1.13 -48.66 58.89
C TYR A 363 0.27 -47.39 58.76
N GLU A 364 0.12 -46.63 59.84
CA GLU A 364 -0.60 -45.35 59.81
C GLU A 364 0.08 -44.33 58.88
N LEU A 365 1.41 -44.32 58.82
CA LEU A 365 2.17 -43.48 57.90
C LEU A 365 1.91 -43.88 56.44
N CYS A 366 1.92 -45.18 56.12
CA CYS A 366 1.58 -45.67 54.78
C CYS A 366 0.14 -45.30 54.41
N SER A 367 -0.82 -45.49 55.31
CA SER A 367 -2.22 -45.10 55.08
C SER A 367 -2.35 -43.59 54.86
N LEU A 368 -1.55 -42.79 55.54
CA LEU A 368 -1.53 -41.34 55.38
C LEU A 368 -0.99 -40.92 54.01
N LEU A 369 0.16 -41.47 53.61
CA LEU A 369 0.78 -41.17 52.32
C LEU A 369 -0.13 -41.63 51.16
N GLN A 370 -0.73 -42.82 51.29
CA GLN A 370 -1.67 -43.33 50.30
C GLN A 370 -2.94 -42.47 50.21
N GLY A 371 -3.44 -41.96 51.34
CA GLY A 371 -4.55 -41.02 51.37
C GLY A 371 -4.24 -39.73 50.60
N LEU A 372 -3.04 -39.18 50.76
CA LEU A 372 -2.58 -37.99 50.03
C LEU A 372 -2.46 -38.26 48.52
N SER A 373 -1.84 -39.38 48.13
CA SER A 373 -1.74 -39.75 46.71
C SER A 373 -3.10 -40.01 46.05
N SER A 374 -4.09 -40.48 46.80
CA SER A 374 -5.45 -40.71 46.28
C SER A 374 -6.23 -39.41 46.14
N GLN A 375 -6.06 -38.47 47.08
CA GLN A 375 -6.64 -37.13 47.00
C GLN A 375 -6.07 -36.34 45.80
N ASP A 376 -4.77 -36.44 45.56
CA ASP A 376 -4.13 -35.79 44.42
C ASP A 376 -4.57 -36.42 43.07
N ALA A 377 -4.89 -37.71 43.03
CA ALA A 377 -5.44 -38.37 41.83
C ALA A 377 -6.88 -37.92 41.49
N GLU A 378 -7.71 -37.71 42.52
CA GLU A 378 -9.06 -37.17 42.35
C GLU A 378 -9.02 -35.69 41.93
N GLU A 379 -8.12 -34.87 42.50
CA GLU A 379 -7.95 -33.45 42.11
C GLU A 379 -7.39 -33.31 40.67
N SER A 380 -6.48 -34.19 40.25
CA SER A 380 -5.92 -34.19 38.89
C SER A 380 -6.97 -34.53 37.82
N GLU A 381 -7.95 -35.40 38.10
CA GLU A 381 -9.08 -35.67 37.19
C GLU A 381 -10.01 -34.45 37.04
N PHE A 382 -10.17 -33.64 38.10
CA PHE A 382 -10.95 -32.41 38.07
C PHE A 382 -10.23 -31.24 37.37
N GLU A 383 -8.91 -31.12 37.51
CA GLU A 383 -8.11 -30.12 36.78
C GLU A 383 -8.03 -30.44 35.28
N PHE A 384 -7.85 -31.72 34.91
CA PHE A 384 -7.86 -32.11 33.49
C PHE A 384 -9.25 -31.87 32.84
N SER A 385 -10.34 -32.09 33.57
CA SER A 385 -11.70 -31.79 33.11
C SER A 385 -11.98 -30.28 32.95
N SER A 386 -11.34 -29.42 33.75
CA SER A 386 -11.56 -27.96 33.69
C SER A 386 -10.70 -27.27 32.64
N VAL A 387 -9.53 -27.82 32.32
CA VAL A 387 -8.69 -27.37 31.19
C VAL A 387 -9.30 -27.75 29.84
N THR A 388 -10.00 -28.88 29.72
CA THR A 388 -10.72 -29.27 28.48
C THR A 388 -12.01 -28.49 28.20
N CYS A 389 -12.50 -27.68 29.14
CA CYS A 389 -13.74 -26.90 28.98
C CYS A 389 -13.52 -25.43 28.56
N VAL A 390 -12.27 -25.02 28.32
CA VAL A 390 -11.93 -23.67 27.81
C VAL A 390 -11.11 -23.74 26.51
N SER A 391 -11.21 -24.85 25.77
CA SER A 391 -10.75 -24.94 24.37
C SER A 391 -11.82 -24.47 23.40
#